data_AF-A0A520HFZ9-F1
#
_entry.id   AF-A0A520HFZ9-F1
#
_cell.length_a   1.000
_cell.length_b   1.000
_cell.length_c   1.000
_cell.angle_alpha   90.00
_cell.angle_beta   90.00
_cell.angle_gamma   90.00
#
_symmetry.space_group_name_H-M   'P 1'
#
loop_
_entity.id
_entity.type
_entity.pdbx_description
1 polymer ?
#
loop_
_entity_poly.entity_id
_entity_poly.type
_entity_poly.pdbx_seq_one_letter_code
_entity_poly.pdbx_strand_id
1 'polypeptide(L)'
;MLSQHALAQEKSGTKPGFVLPQGSARILLIRPTIKVGAQSTGGMFEPNADWTAQARDNIAAALTLAQTRLGNQVIVADEPVGPGAQAMADY
;
A
#
# COMPACT_ATOMS: atom_id res chain seq x y z
N MET A 1 -9.27 -24.64 10.58
CA MET A 1 -8.73 -24.00 9.36
C MET A 1 -7.98 -22.76 9.83
N LEU A 2 -6.63 -22.79 9.85
CA LEU A 2 -5.84 -21.62 10.26
C LEU A 2 -5.60 -20.71 9.05
N SER A 3 -6.05 -19.45 9.11
CA SER A 3 -5.71 -18.42 8.13
C SER A 3 -4.21 -18.12 8.19
N GLN A 4 -3.48 -18.49 7.13
CA GLN A 4 -2.13 -18.00 6.91
C GLN A 4 -2.22 -16.51 6.62
N HIS A 5 -1.75 -15.69 7.57
CA HIS A 5 -1.53 -14.29 7.31
C HIS A 5 -0.38 -14.22 6.30
N ALA A 6 -0.63 -13.64 5.12
CA ALA A 6 0.43 -13.37 4.16
C ALA A 6 1.36 -12.32 4.78
N LEU A 7 2.42 -12.78 5.44
CA LEU A 7 3.54 -11.93 5.80
C LEU A 7 4.19 -11.55 4.48
N ALA A 8 4.08 -10.27 4.09
CA ALA A 8 4.79 -9.75 2.94
C ALA A 8 6.28 -10.09 3.09
N GLN A 9 6.78 -11.05 2.32
CA GLN A 9 8.20 -11.35 2.28
C GLN A 9 8.88 -10.34 1.36
N GLU A 10 9.57 -9.37 1.96
CA GLU A 10 10.51 -8.54 1.22
C GLU A 10 11.77 -9.37 0.92
N LYS A 11 12.05 -9.60 -0.37
CA LYS A 11 13.37 -10.08 -0.80
C LYS A 11 14.28 -8.87 -0.96
N SER A 12 15.01 -8.52 0.10
CA SER A 12 15.96 -7.41 0.07
C SER A 12 17.31 -7.86 -0.49
N GLY A 13 17.93 -7.04 -1.35
CA GLY A 13 19.25 -7.29 -1.94
C GLY A 13 20.05 -6.00 -2.05
N THR A 14 20.91 -5.72 -1.06
CA THR A 14 21.78 -4.55 -1.07
C THR A 14 23.16 -4.91 -1.63
N LYS A 15 23.55 -4.31 -2.75
CA LYS A 15 24.93 -4.41 -3.27
C LYS A 15 25.89 -3.72 -2.28
N PRO A 16 27.05 -4.31 -1.92
CA PRO A 16 28.03 -3.66 -1.06
C PRO A 16 28.41 -2.27 -1.59
N GLY A 17 28.36 -1.26 -0.72
CA GLY A 17 28.65 0.13 -1.07
C GLY A 17 27.52 0.86 -1.82
N PHE A 18 26.37 0.23 -2.05
CA PHE A 18 25.21 0.93 -2.61
C PHE A 18 24.62 1.88 -1.57
N VAL A 19 24.59 3.16 -1.92
CA VAL A 19 23.87 4.21 -1.21
C VAL A 19 22.93 4.84 -2.23
N LEU A 20 21.63 4.89 -1.91
CA LEU A 20 20.67 5.60 -2.75
C LEU A 20 20.93 7.10 -2.61
N PRO A 21 21.31 7.82 -3.68
CA PRO A 21 21.45 9.27 -3.62
C PRO A 21 20.12 9.93 -3.23
N GLN A 22 20.16 10.95 -2.36
CA GLN A 22 18.96 11.72 -2.06
C GLN A 22 18.40 12.35 -3.35
N GLY A 23 17.08 12.30 -3.53
CA GLY A 23 16.41 12.86 -4.71
C GLY A 23 16.44 11.99 -5.96
N SER A 24 17.15 10.85 -5.97
CA SER A 24 17.32 10.08 -7.21
C SER A 24 16.24 9.04 -7.47
N ALA A 25 15.41 8.68 -6.49
CA ALA A 25 14.34 7.71 -6.68
C ALA A 25 12.98 8.39 -6.90
N ARG A 26 12.28 7.92 -7.92
CA ARG A 26 10.87 8.20 -8.16
C ARG A 26 10.08 6.95 -7.81
N ILE A 27 9.15 7.08 -6.88
CA ILE A 27 8.33 5.99 -6.38
C ILE A 27 6.92 6.20 -6.93
N LEU A 28 6.43 5.24 -7.71
CA LEU A 28 5.03 5.19 -8.08
C LEU A 28 4.26 4.44 -7.00
N LEU A 29 3.33 5.11 -6.34
CA LEU A 29 2.48 4.51 -5.33
C LEU A 29 1.13 4.14 -5.96
N ILE A 30 0.87 2.83 -6.07
CA ILE A 30 -0.44 2.32 -6.45
C ILE A 30 -1.33 2.28 -5.22
N ARG A 31 -2.59 2.73 -5.36
CA ARG A 31 -3.54 2.77 -4.25
C ARG A 31 -3.88 1.33 -3.81
N PRO A 32 -3.67 0.96 -2.53
CA PRO A 32 -4.07 -0.35 -2.05
C PRO A 32 -5.59 -0.44 -1.90
N THR A 33 -6.15 -1.60 -2.24
CA THR A 33 -7.55 -1.92 -1.90
C THR A 33 -7.62 -2.28 -0.42
N ILE A 34 -8.29 -1.44 0.38
CA ILE A 34 -8.49 -1.67 1.81
C ILE A 34 -9.95 -2.05 2.05
N LYS A 35 -10.19 -3.13 2.79
CA LYS A 35 -11.51 -3.55 3.27
C LYS A 35 -11.42 -3.78 4.77
N VAL A 36 -12.13 -2.97 5.55
CA VAL A 36 -12.22 -3.12 7.02
C VAL A 36 -13.65 -3.43 7.40
N GLY A 37 -13.83 -4.34 8.35
CA GLY A 37 -15.13 -4.72 8.86
C GLY A 37 -15.01 -5.41 10.21
N ALA A 38 -16.15 -5.58 10.88
CA ALA A 38 -16.22 -6.30 12.14
C ALA A 38 -16.45 -7.80 11.86
N GLN A 39 -15.84 -8.65 12.68
CA GLN A 39 -16.19 -10.07 12.73
C GLN A 39 -17.10 -10.27 13.94
N SER A 40 -18.38 -10.58 13.70
CA SER A 40 -19.32 -10.87 14.78
C SER A 40 -19.07 -12.25 15.38
N THR A 41 -19.61 -12.52 16.57
CA THR A 41 -19.52 -13.84 17.22
C THR A 41 -20.15 -14.97 16.38
N GLY A 42 -20.96 -14.63 15.38
CA GLY A 42 -21.52 -15.56 14.38
C GLY A 42 -20.67 -15.78 13.13
N GLY A 43 -19.49 -15.16 13.02
CA GLY A 43 -18.51 -15.39 11.95
C GLY A 43 -18.77 -14.64 10.63
N MET A 44 -19.82 -13.82 10.54
CA MET A 44 -20.05 -12.98 9.36
C MET A 44 -19.21 -11.70 9.41
N PHE A 45 -18.61 -11.36 8.26
CA PHE A 45 -17.92 -10.10 8.06
C PHE A 45 -18.95 -9.00 7.79
N GLU A 46 -18.92 -7.95 8.60
CA GLU A 46 -19.77 -6.76 8.44
C GLU A 46 -18.91 -5.60 7.93
N PRO A 47 -19.03 -5.21 6.64
CA PRO A 47 -18.24 -4.13 6.07
C PRO A 47 -18.50 -2.81 6.80
N ASN A 48 -17.45 -2.09 7.15
CA ASN A 48 -17.55 -0.75 7.73
C ASN A 48 -16.85 0.26 6.80
N ALA A 49 -17.66 1.08 6.13
CA ALA A 49 -17.17 2.07 5.17
C ALA A 49 -16.32 3.16 5.84
N ASP A 50 -16.68 3.57 7.05
CA ASP A 50 -15.97 4.62 7.80
C ASP A 50 -14.58 4.15 8.23
N TRP A 51 -14.46 2.92 8.74
CA TRP A 51 -13.17 2.35 9.10
C TRP A 51 -12.28 2.14 7.87
N THR A 52 -12.90 1.81 6.74
CA THR A 52 -12.21 1.66 5.46
C THR A 52 -11.69 3.02 4.96
N ALA A 53 -12.44 4.10 5.14
CA ALA A 53 -11.98 5.46 4.86
C ALA A 53 -10.86 5.89 5.82
N GLN A 54 -11.05 5.72 7.12
CA GLN A 54 -10.07 6.08 8.14
C GLN A 54 -8.74 5.36 7.94
N ALA A 55 -8.77 4.07 7.59
CA ALA A 55 -7.56 3.30 7.31
C ALA A 55 -6.77 3.87 6.10
N ARG A 56 -7.48 4.31 5.05
CA ARG A 56 -6.84 4.96 3.90
C ARG A 56 -6.17 6.27 4.30
N ASP A 57 -6.86 7.11 5.06
CA ASP A 57 -6.34 8.41 5.48
C ASP A 57 -5.09 8.26 6.37
N ASN A 58 -5.11 7.28 7.28
CA ASN A 58 -3.97 6.98 8.14
C ASN A 58 -2.74 6.54 7.33
N ILE A 59 -2.92 5.68 6.33
CA ILE A 59 -1.83 5.22 5.46
C ILE A 59 -1.27 6.38 4.63
N ALA A 60 -2.15 7.23 4.08
CA ALA A 60 -1.73 8.42 3.33
C ALA A 60 -0.88 9.36 4.20
N ALA A 61 -1.33 9.64 5.42
CA ALA A 61 -0.60 10.50 6.37
C ALA A 61 0.78 9.92 6.74
N ALA A 62 0.86 8.61 7.01
CA ALA A 62 2.12 7.95 7.33
C ALA A 62 3.12 7.98 6.16
N LEU A 63 2.62 7.79 4.92
CA LEU A 63 3.42 7.89 3.70
C LEU A 63 3.94 9.32 3.48
N THR A 64 3.12 10.34 3.66
CA THR A 64 3.55 11.75 3.56
C THR A 64 4.65 12.06 4.57
N LEU A 65 4.49 11.62 5.83
CA LEU A 65 5.51 11.81 6.86
C LEU A 65 6.81 11.10 6.48
N ALA A 66 6.75 9.85 6.04
CA ALA A 66 7.93 9.07 5.63
C ALA A 66 8.68 9.73 4.46
N GLN A 67 7.96 10.32 3.50
CA GLN A 67 8.55 11.00 2.35
C GLN A 67 9.44 12.19 2.72
N THR A 68 9.07 12.94 3.75
CA THR A 68 9.88 14.09 4.23
C THR A 68 11.30 13.68 4.62
N ARG A 69 11.49 12.41 5.00
CA ARG A 69 12.77 11.88 5.50
C ARG A 69 13.57 11.14 4.44
N LEU A 70 12.90 10.59 3.42
CA LEU A 70 13.52 9.71 2.42
C LEU A 70 14.07 10.47 1.21
N GLY A 71 13.68 11.74 1.02
CA GLY A 71 14.15 12.57 -0.10
C GLY A 71 13.76 12.03 -1.47
N ASN A 72 12.82 11.08 -1.54
CA ASN A 72 12.32 10.49 -2.77
C ASN A 72 11.06 11.23 -3.24
N GLN A 73 10.84 11.29 -4.55
CA GLN A 73 9.60 11.80 -5.10
C GLN A 73 8.58 10.66 -5.18
N VAL A 74 7.52 10.70 -4.36
CA VAL A 74 6.39 9.76 -4.52
C VAL A 74 5.32 10.41 -5.39
N ILE A 75 4.89 9.67 -6.39
CA ILE A 75 3.79 10.03 -7.27
C ILE A 75 2.68 9.02 -6.99
N VAL A 76 1.54 9.51 -6.51
CA VAL A 76 0.35 8.67 -6.36
C VAL A 76 -0.18 8.39 -7.76
N ALA A 77 -0.33 7.12 -8.12
CA ALA A 77 -0.92 6.74 -9.38
C ALA A 77 -2.41 7.11 -9.38
N ASP A 78 -2.88 7.69 -10.49
CA ASP A 78 -4.30 7.80 -10.74
C ASP A 78 -4.92 6.41 -10.91
N GLU A 79 -6.22 6.30 -10.62
CA GLU A 79 -6.95 5.06 -10.87
C GLU A 79 -6.92 4.78 -12.37
N PRO A 80 -6.31 3.68 -12.82
CA PRO A 80 -6.20 3.42 -14.23
C PRO A 80 -7.58 3.09 -14.82
N VAL A 81 -7.84 3.60 -16.02
CA VAL A 81 -9.07 3.34 -16.78
C VAL A 81 -8.76 2.55 -18.06
N GLY A 82 -9.70 1.72 -18.49
CA GLY A 82 -9.56 0.93 -19.72
C GLY A 82 -8.43 -0.12 -19.63
N PRO A 83 -7.61 -0.31 -20.67
CA PRO A 83 -6.57 -1.35 -20.69
C PRO A 83 -5.56 -1.29 -19.53
N GLY A 84 -5.28 -0.09 -19.01
CA GLY A 84 -4.42 0.08 -17.84
C GLY A 84 -5.02 -0.49 -16.55
N ALA A 85 -6.36 -0.53 -16.45
CA ALA A 85 -7.05 -1.10 -15.29
C ALA A 85 -6.86 -2.61 -15.22
N GLN A 86 -6.85 -3.29 -16.38
CA GLN A 86 -6.60 -4.72 -16.46
C GLN A 86 -5.18 -5.06 -16.02
N ALA A 87 -4.19 -4.31 -16.53
CA ALA A 87 -2.79 -4.50 -16.13
C ALA A 87 -2.59 -4.30 -14.62
N MET A 88 -3.27 -3.34 -13.99
CA MET A 88 -3.22 -3.16 -12.53
C MET A 88 -3.95 -4.26 -11.76
N ALA A 89 -5.04 -4.81 -12.30
CA ALA A 89 -5.75 -5.93 -11.68
C ALA A 89 -4.96 -7.24 -11.69
N ASP A 90 -4.04 -7.40 -12.65
CA ASP A 90 -3.20 -8.59 -12.82
C ASP A 90 -1.93 -8.57 -11.94
N TYR A 91 -1.60 -7.42 -11.32
CA TYR A 91 -0.46 -7.24 -10.40
C TYR A 91 -0.83 -7.51 -8.94
#